data_AF-A0A1C5ZG85-F1
#
_entry.id   AF-A0A1C5ZG85-F1
#
_cell.length_a   1.000
_cell.length_b   1.000
_cell.length_c   1.000
_cell.angle_alpha   90.00
_cell.angle_beta   90.00
_cell.angle_gamma   90.00
#
_symmetry.space_group_name_H-M   'P 1'
#
loop_
_entity.id
_entity.type
_entity.pdbx_description
1 polymer ?
#
loop_
_entity_poly.entity_id
_entity_poly.type
_entity_poly.pdbx_seq_one_letter_code
_entity_poly.pdbx_strand_id
1 'polypeptide(L)'
;MNTKQRLSNDLLNDSEITIEKRLVELYESEIDKIDEQISDLRKLDQKDFDAKTEVEEKARAYYRAFAREFYDVCEGRVSDEEFFDLWEREEELKTGINSINSLEGEQKQLEKELARANEEEISMDGRIASVYEKKKNKKAILISFFLMAVAAVCVTGFYLYHFTVPVKQYAWQLACAAVIVVLFLLILFQSHKKASDQLKLLEMMVTHKGHTGRRLEDDKREIGNDLKFYYEKFENVFSYISPEQWKLFDFCGKVSARLRFSDAILEASADLEQLLDKNQWKTSGFWMYHPKVLYDLIKRRDYLNALNQRKDICSKELIRHEQILEGIGEQTDSETIE
;
A
#
# COMPACT_ATOMS: atom_id res chain seq x y z
N MET A 1 -8.12 17.31 -21.82
CA MET A 1 -7.54 16.60 -20.66
C MET A 1 -6.09 16.22 -20.98
N ASN A 2 -5.12 16.46 -20.09
CA ASN A 2 -3.71 16.15 -20.35
C ASN A 2 -3.50 14.63 -20.38
N THR A 3 -2.74 14.10 -21.33
CA THR A 3 -2.48 12.65 -21.47
C THR A 3 -1.91 12.02 -20.20
N LYS A 4 -1.18 12.79 -19.39
CA LYS A 4 -0.66 12.35 -18.07
C LYS A 4 -1.74 12.27 -16.99
N GLN A 5 -2.77 13.13 -17.06
CA GLN A 5 -3.91 13.09 -16.13
C GLN A 5 -4.81 11.90 -16.44
N ARG A 6 -5.06 11.59 -17.73
CA ARG A 6 -5.77 10.37 -18.13
C ARG A 6 -5.07 9.11 -17.61
N LEU A 7 -3.78 8.96 -17.91
CA LEU A 7 -3.01 7.79 -17.44
C LEU A 7 -3.01 7.64 -15.91
N SER A 8 -2.95 8.75 -15.17
CA SER A 8 -2.98 8.73 -13.70
C SER A 8 -4.35 8.31 -13.16
N ASN A 9 -5.44 8.74 -13.80
CA ASN A 9 -6.79 8.34 -13.43
C ASN A 9 -7.04 6.86 -13.77
N ASP A 10 -6.54 6.41 -14.92
CA ASP A 10 -6.64 5.00 -15.34
C ASP A 10 -5.91 4.08 -14.34
N LEU A 11 -4.69 4.45 -13.92
CA LEU A 11 -3.92 3.73 -12.90
C LEU A 11 -4.58 3.75 -11.51
N LEU A 12 -5.23 4.85 -11.16
CA LEU A 12 -5.98 4.97 -9.90
C LEU A 12 -7.17 4.02 -9.91
N ASN A 13 -7.97 4.05 -10.97
CA ASN A 13 -9.11 3.17 -11.17
C ASN A 13 -8.70 1.69 -11.18
N ASP A 14 -7.62 1.33 -11.87
CA ASP A 14 -7.10 -0.05 -11.89
C ASP A 14 -6.72 -0.57 -10.49
N SER A 15 -6.06 0.29 -9.70
CA SER A 15 -5.67 -0.07 -8.33
C SER A 15 -6.87 -0.22 -7.40
N GLU A 16 -7.88 0.63 -7.55
CA GLU A 16 -9.12 0.57 -6.78
C GLU A 16 -9.92 -0.68 -7.15
N ILE A 17 -10.14 -0.94 -8.43
CA ILE A 17 -10.78 -2.16 -8.95
C ILE A 17 -10.12 -3.42 -8.39
N THR A 18 -8.78 -3.44 -8.29
CA THR A 18 -8.04 -4.61 -7.79
C THR A 18 -8.34 -4.89 -6.32
N ILE A 19 -8.45 -3.86 -5.48
CA ILE A 19 -8.79 -4.02 -4.06
C ILE A 19 -10.23 -4.46 -3.89
N GLU A 20 -11.15 -3.81 -4.60
CA GLU A 20 -12.57 -4.09 -4.50
C GLU A 20 -12.86 -5.55 -4.93
N LYS A 21 -12.19 -6.05 -5.98
CA LYS A 21 -12.22 -7.49 -6.35
C LYS A 21 -11.71 -8.40 -5.25
N ARG A 22 -10.57 -8.06 -4.62
CA ARG A 22 -10.03 -8.84 -3.49
C ARG A 22 -10.99 -8.87 -2.29
N LEU A 23 -11.73 -7.79 -2.05
CA LEU A 23 -12.73 -7.72 -0.99
C LEU A 23 -13.96 -8.57 -1.32
N VAL A 24 -14.43 -8.53 -2.57
CA VAL A 24 -15.49 -9.44 -3.05
C VAL A 24 -15.11 -10.90 -2.83
N GLU A 25 -13.93 -11.32 -3.31
CA GLU A 25 -13.44 -12.70 -3.13
C GLU A 25 -13.34 -13.10 -1.64
N LEU A 26 -12.93 -12.16 -0.79
CA LEU A 26 -12.86 -12.37 0.66
C LEU A 26 -14.24 -12.64 1.26
N TYR A 27 -15.24 -11.80 0.95
CA TYR A 27 -16.58 -11.96 1.50
C TYR A 27 -17.31 -13.18 0.93
N GLU A 28 -17.14 -13.49 -0.36
CA GLU A 28 -17.65 -14.73 -0.97
C GLU A 28 -17.09 -15.96 -0.24
N SER A 29 -15.76 -16.03 -0.07
CA SER A 29 -15.13 -17.14 0.63
C SER A 29 -15.59 -17.27 2.08
N GLU A 30 -15.79 -16.14 2.77
CA GLU A 30 -16.27 -16.15 4.16
C GLU A 30 -17.73 -16.62 4.26
N ILE A 31 -18.59 -16.19 3.34
CA ILE A 31 -19.98 -16.65 3.25
C ILE A 31 -20.04 -18.15 2.97
N ASP A 32 -19.23 -18.65 2.05
CA ASP A 32 -19.15 -20.08 1.74
C ASP A 32 -18.76 -20.89 2.97
N LYS A 33 -17.70 -20.49 3.69
CA LYS A 33 -17.29 -21.13 4.96
C LYS A 33 -18.44 -21.19 5.96
N ILE A 34 -19.17 -20.09 6.13
CA ILE A 34 -20.33 -20.02 7.04
C ILE A 34 -21.44 -20.98 6.59
N ASP A 35 -21.73 -21.04 5.30
CA ASP A 35 -22.77 -21.93 4.76
C ASP A 35 -22.41 -23.41 4.91
N GLU A 36 -21.14 -23.76 4.82
CA GLU A 36 -20.66 -25.12 5.10
C GLU A 36 -20.85 -25.50 6.56
N GLN A 37 -20.52 -24.61 7.50
CA GLN A 37 -20.73 -24.83 8.93
C GLN A 37 -22.23 -24.97 9.27
N ILE A 38 -23.08 -24.11 8.70
CA ILE A 38 -24.54 -24.21 8.86
C ILE A 38 -25.05 -25.52 8.27
N SER A 39 -24.53 -25.95 7.12
CA SER A 39 -24.90 -27.23 6.50
C SER A 39 -24.55 -28.42 7.38
N ASP A 40 -23.37 -28.44 7.98
CA ASP A 40 -22.94 -29.50 8.88
C ASP A 40 -23.80 -29.57 10.16
N LEU A 41 -24.18 -28.44 10.75
CA LEU A 41 -25.11 -28.41 11.88
C LEU A 41 -26.51 -28.89 11.51
N ARG A 42 -27.00 -28.55 10.32
CA ARG A 42 -28.29 -29.08 9.82
C ARG A 42 -28.24 -30.59 9.63
N LYS A 43 -27.11 -31.15 9.16
CA LYS A 43 -26.94 -32.61 9.07
C LYS A 43 -27.01 -33.28 10.43
N LEU A 44 -26.45 -32.66 11.47
CA LEU A 44 -26.53 -33.19 12.83
C LEU A 44 -27.97 -33.30 13.34
N ASP A 45 -28.82 -32.32 13.01
CA ASP A 45 -30.24 -32.33 13.38
C ASP A 45 -31.08 -33.33 12.57
N GLN A 46 -30.61 -33.73 11.39
CA GLN A 46 -31.27 -34.72 10.52
C GLN A 46 -30.87 -36.17 10.82
N LYS A 47 -29.84 -36.39 11.64
CA LYS A 47 -29.38 -37.74 12.02
C LYS A 47 -30.35 -38.45 12.95
N ASP A 48 -30.30 -39.77 12.90
CA ASP A 48 -30.95 -40.64 13.88
C ASP A 48 -30.37 -40.43 15.28
N PHE A 49 -31.15 -40.81 16.30
CA PHE A 49 -30.79 -40.60 17.69
C PHE A 49 -29.46 -41.27 18.07
N ASP A 50 -29.18 -42.46 17.54
CA ASP A 50 -27.97 -43.22 17.86
C ASP A 50 -26.72 -42.56 17.26
N ALA A 51 -26.76 -42.20 15.96
CA ALA A 51 -25.65 -41.49 15.32
C ALA A 51 -25.41 -40.09 15.91
N LYS A 52 -26.48 -39.40 16.33
CA LYS A 52 -26.36 -38.12 17.02
C LYS A 52 -25.67 -38.30 18.38
N THR A 53 -26.07 -39.31 19.15
CA THR A 53 -25.48 -39.61 20.45
C THR A 53 -23.99 -39.93 20.33
N GLU A 54 -23.58 -40.69 19.32
CA GLU A 54 -22.16 -40.99 19.06
C GLU A 54 -21.32 -39.72 18.84
N VAL A 55 -21.83 -38.77 18.03
CA VAL A 55 -21.17 -37.48 17.79
C VAL A 55 -21.09 -36.67 19.08
N GLU A 56 -22.18 -36.60 19.86
CA GLU A 56 -22.20 -35.88 21.14
C GLU A 56 -21.22 -36.46 22.16
N GLU A 57 -21.11 -37.79 22.24
CA GLU A 57 -20.19 -38.46 23.16
C GLU A 57 -18.72 -38.20 22.81
N LYS A 58 -18.35 -38.31 21.53
CA LYS A 58 -16.99 -37.99 21.07
C LYS A 58 -16.66 -36.51 21.24
N ALA A 59 -17.59 -35.61 20.95
CA ALA A 59 -17.41 -34.18 21.16
C ALA A 59 -17.22 -33.83 22.66
N ARG A 60 -17.98 -34.47 23.55
CA ARG A 60 -17.78 -34.34 25.01
C ARG A 60 -16.44 -34.93 25.45
N ALA A 61 -16.00 -36.04 24.87
CA ALA A 61 -14.70 -36.65 25.19
C ALA A 61 -13.55 -35.71 24.80
N TYR A 62 -13.57 -35.18 23.58
CA TYR A 62 -12.63 -34.16 23.12
C TYR A 62 -12.64 -32.92 24.01
N TYR A 63 -13.81 -32.34 24.30
CA TYR A 63 -13.88 -31.15 25.16
C TYR A 63 -13.35 -31.43 26.58
N ARG A 64 -13.56 -32.63 27.15
CA ARG A 64 -12.97 -32.98 28.45
C ARG A 64 -11.45 -33.08 28.41
N ALA A 65 -10.89 -33.68 27.35
CA ALA A 65 -9.44 -33.74 27.16
C ALA A 65 -8.86 -32.33 27.01
N PHE A 66 -9.49 -31.50 26.17
CA PHE A 66 -9.15 -30.09 26.01
C PHE A 66 -9.22 -29.33 27.35
N ALA A 67 -10.35 -29.36 28.04
CA ALA A 67 -10.59 -28.56 29.24
C ALA A 67 -9.60 -28.89 30.36
N ARG A 68 -9.21 -30.17 30.50
CA ARG A 68 -8.23 -30.61 31.50
C ARG A 68 -6.89 -29.93 31.30
N GLU A 69 -6.40 -29.89 30.07
CA GLU A 69 -5.13 -29.25 29.73
C GLU A 69 -5.28 -27.72 29.69
N PHE A 70 -6.33 -27.21 29.07
CA PHE A 70 -6.58 -25.79 28.90
C PHE A 70 -6.63 -25.05 30.23
N TYR A 71 -7.42 -25.52 31.20
CA TYR A 71 -7.56 -24.80 32.47
C TYR A 71 -6.29 -24.88 33.33
N ASP A 72 -5.48 -25.95 33.20
CA ASP A 72 -4.15 -26.02 33.83
C ASP A 72 -3.17 -25.01 33.23
N VAL A 73 -3.18 -24.87 31.89
CA VAL A 73 -2.28 -23.96 31.17
C VAL A 73 -2.72 -22.50 31.29
N CYS A 74 -4.02 -22.24 31.29
CA CYS A 74 -4.57 -20.88 31.25
C CYS A 74 -4.65 -20.21 32.62
N GLU A 75 -4.64 -20.98 33.71
CA GLU A 75 -4.75 -20.48 35.10
C GLU A 75 -5.92 -19.49 35.31
N GLY A 76 -7.01 -19.64 34.55
CA GLY A 76 -8.19 -18.78 34.61
C GLY A 76 -8.04 -17.38 34.00
N ARG A 77 -6.97 -17.11 33.23
CA ARG A 77 -6.73 -15.80 32.59
C ARG A 77 -7.63 -15.51 31.40
N VAL A 78 -8.13 -16.55 30.74
CA VAL A 78 -8.95 -16.48 29.52
C VAL A 78 -10.06 -17.53 29.62
N SER A 79 -11.27 -17.16 29.22
CA SER A 79 -12.36 -18.14 29.10
C SER A 79 -12.12 -19.04 27.89
N ASP A 80 -12.64 -20.26 27.91
CA ASP A 80 -12.52 -21.15 26.76
C ASP A 80 -13.28 -20.61 25.54
N GLU A 81 -14.40 -19.92 25.75
CA GLU A 81 -15.17 -19.25 24.68
C GLU A 81 -14.34 -18.17 23.97
N GLU A 82 -13.71 -17.26 24.71
CA GLU A 82 -12.82 -16.24 24.10
C GLU A 82 -11.57 -16.86 23.47
N PHE A 83 -11.07 -17.97 24.04
CA PHE A 83 -9.91 -18.65 23.50
C PHE A 83 -10.22 -19.32 22.16
N PHE A 84 -11.37 -19.99 22.02
CA PHE A 84 -11.73 -20.71 20.82
C PHE A 84 -11.90 -19.79 19.61
N ASP A 85 -12.55 -18.64 19.78
CA ASP A 85 -12.72 -17.64 18.70
C ASP A 85 -11.36 -17.13 18.18
N LEU A 86 -10.39 -16.92 19.08
CA LEU A 86 -9.03 -16.51 18.72
C LEU A 86 -8.20 -17.66 18.15
N TRP A 87 -8.40 -18.88 18.64
CA TRP A 87 -7.62 -20.05 18.25
C TRP A 87 -8.00 -20.55 16.84
N GLU A 88 -9.29 -20.52 16.49
CA GLU A 88 -9.80 -20.85 15.16
C GLU A 88 -9.06 -20.10 14.05
N ARG A 89 -8.74 -18.83 14.32
CA ARG A 89 -8.20 -17.87 13.34
C ARG A 89 -6.77 -17.43 13.63
N GLU A 90 -6.07 -18.16 14.51
CA GLU A 90 -4.74 -17.80 15.00
C GLU A 90 -3.74 -17.47 13.86
N GLU A 91 -3.61 -18.35 12.88
CA GLU A 91 -2.63 -18.18 11.79
C GLU A 91 -3.01 -17.04 10.84
N GLU A 92 -4.31 -16.87 10.56
CA GLU A 92 -4.81 -15.75 9.73
C GLU A 92 -4.59 -14.41 10.40
N LEU A 93 -4.90 -14.32 11.70
CA LEU A 93 -4.67 -13.14 12.52
C LEU A 93 -3.18 -12.82 12.54
N LYS A 94 -2.34 -13.77 12.96
CA LYS A 94 -0.89 -13.59 13.07
C LYS A 94 -0.26 -13.11 11.76
N THR A 95 -0.67 -13.69 10.63
CA THR A 95 -0.17 -13.30 9.32
C THR A 95 -0.63 -11.90 8.93
N GLY A 96 -1.94 -11.61 9.05
CA GLY A 96 -2.49 -10.29 8.71
C GLY A 96 -1.88 -9.17 9.54
N ILE A 97 -1.64 -9.43 10.82
CA ILE A 97 -0.99 -8.51 11.75
C ILE A 97 0.44 -8.19 11.35
N ASN A 98 1.22 -9.21 11.00
CA ASN A 98 2.61 -9.02 10.58
C ASN A 98 2.66 -8.20 9.30
N SER A 99 1.72 -8.45 8.37
CA SER A 99 1.56 -7.65 7.16
C SER A 99 1.24 -6.20 7.48
N ILE A 100 0.24 -5.92 8.35
CA ILE A 100 -0.11 -4.55 8.77
C ILE A 100 1.10 -3.83 9.36
N ASN A 101 1.81 -4.46 10.31
CA ASN A 101 2.97 -3.84 10.96
C ASN A 101 4.11 -3.55 9.97
N SER A 102 4.34 -4.43 8.99
CA SER A 102 5.33 -4.19 7.92
C SER A 102 4.91 -3.01 7.06
N LEU A 103 3.66 -3.02 6.57
CA LEU A 103 3.11 -1.99 5.70
C LEU A 103 3.07 -0.62 6.38
N GLU A 104 2.66 -0.54 7.65
CA GLU A 104 2.72 0.71 8.41
C GLU A 104 4.15 1.22 8.61
N GLY A 105 5.11 0.31 8.77
CA GLY A 105 6.53 0.63 8.86
C GLY A 105 7.06 1.21 7.54
N GLU A 106 6.75 0.56 6.42
CA GLU A 106 7.10 0.98 5.08
C GLU A 106 6.43 2.32 4.71
N GLN A 107 5.14 2.49 5.05
CA GLN A 107 4.41 3.74 4.84
C GLN A 107 5.10 4.90 5.57
N LYS A 108 5.47 4.72 6.84
CA LYS A 108 6.20 5.74 7.63
C LYS A 108 7.58 6.04 7.03
N GLN A 109 8.23 5.07 6.40
CA GLN A 109 9.49 5.30 5.71
C GLN A 109 9.28 6.10 4.42
N LEU A 110 8.32 5.71 3.59
CA LEU A 110 7.96 6.42 2.36
C LEU A 110 7.53 7.86 2.64
N GLU A 111 6.77 8.11 3.71
CA GLU A 111 6.39 9.47 4.11
C GLU A 111 7.59 10.34 4.43
N LYS A 112 8.62 9.79 5.08
CA LYS A 112 9.87 10.51 5.35
C LYS A 112 10.67 10.74 4.08
N GLU A 113 10.72 9.76 3.18
CA GLU A 113 11.42 9.89 1.89
C GLU A 113 10.75 10.93 0.99
N LEU A 114 9.42 10.94 0.94
CA LEU A 114 8.62 11.89 0.19
C LEU A 114 8.74 13.31 0.77
N ALA A 115 8.73 13.47 2.10
CA ALA A 115 8.98 14.76 2.73
C ALA A 115 10.37 15.32 2.38
N ARG A 116 11.41 14.48 2.40
CA ARG A 116 12.76 14.87 1.98
C ARG A 116 12.83 15.21 0.50
N ALA A 117 12.18 14.42 -0.36
CA ALA A 117 12.13 14.68 -1.80
C ALA A 117 11.48 16.05 -2.09
N ASN A 118 10.39 16.38 -1.39
CA ASN A 118 9.70 17.66 -1.53
C ASN A 118 10.56 18.85 -1.05
N GLU A 119 11.24 18.73 0.09
CA GLU A 119 12.19 19.76 0.56
C GLU A 119 13.32 19.99 -0.46
N GLU A 120 13.86 18.91 -1.02
CA GLU A 120 14.88 18.98 -2.05
C GLU A 120 14.38 19.64 -3.34
N GLU A 121 13.15 19.35 -3.78
CA GLU A 121 12.52 19.96 -4.94
C GLU A 121 12.39 21.48 -4.77
N ILE A 122 11.84 21.92 -3.63
CA ILE A 122 11.73 23.35 -3.27
C ILE A 122 13.12 24.02 -3.28
N SER A 123 14.15 23.36 -2.74
CA SER A 123 15.50 23.90 -2.71
C SER A 123 16.10 24.06 -4.13
N MET A 124 15.81 23.11 -5.03
CA MET A 124 16.30 23.15 -6.40
C MET A 124 15.60 24.20 -7.24
N ASP A 125 14.29 24.40 -7.04
CA ASP A 125 13.54 25.47 -7.69
C ASP A 125 14.11 26.84 -7.34
N GLY A 126 14.44 27.06 -6.06
CA GLY A 126 15.16 28.26 -5.63
C GLY A 126 16.52 28.42 -6.32
N ARG A 127 17.28 27.32 -6.47
CA ARG A 127 18.57 27.33 -7.19
C ARG A 127 18.39 27.63 -8.68
N ILE A 128 17.38 27.05 -9.33
CA ILE A 128 17.06 27.29 -10.74
C ILE A 128 16.74 28.77 -10.96
N ALA A 129 15.89 29.37 -10.13
CA ALA A 129 15.57 30.80 -10.21
C ALA A 129 16.85 31.66 -10.13
N SER A 130 17.73 31.37 -9.17
CA SER A 130 18.99 32.13 -9.00
C SER A 130 19.96 31.97 -10.18
N VAL A 131 20.04 30.79 -10.80
CA VAL A 131 20.91 30.53 -11.96
C VAL A 131 20.30 31.13 -13.23
N TYR A 132 18.98 31.12 -13.34
CA TYR A 132 18.24 31.74 -14.43
C TYR A 132 18.46 33.26 -14.47
N GLU A 133 18.39 33.94 -13.32
CA GLU A 133 18.72 35.36 -13.21
C GLU A 133 20.17 35.64 -13.60
N LYS A 134 21.12 34.83 -13.11
CA LYS A 134 22.55 34.94 -13.49
C LYS A 134 22.76 34.77 -14.99
N LYS A 135 22.06 33.82 -15.62
CA LYS A 135 22.10 33.60 -17.08
C LYS A 135 21.56 34.81 -17.83
N LYS A 136 20.43 35.38 -17.41
CA LYS A 136 19.83 36.59 -18.00
C LYS A 136 20.80 37.78 -17.92
N ASN A 137 21.41 38.01 -16.76
CA ASN A 137 22.38 39.09 -16.55
C ASN A 137 23.63 38.90 -17.42
N LYS A 138 24.20 37.70 -17.47
CA LYS A 138 25.35 37.38 -18.34
C LYS A 138 25.04 37.53 -19.83
N LYS A 139 23.83 37.14 -20.26
CA LYS A 139 23.36 37.33 -21.63
C LYS A 139 23.26 38.82 -21.98
N ALA A 140 22.70 39.63 -21.08
CA ALA A 140 22.60 41.07 -21.27
C ALA A 140 23.97 41.73 -21.40
N ILE A 141 24.94 41.37 -20.54
CA ILE A 141 26.33 41.87 -20.59
C ILE A 141 27.02 41.46 -21.90
N LEU A 142 26.81 40.22 -22.36
CA LEU A 142 27.40 39.74 -23.61
C LEU A 142 26.84 40.52 -24.82
N ILE A 143 25.52 40.75 -24.86
CA ILE A 143 24.88 41.52 -25.94
C ILE A 143 25.32 42.98 -25.92
N SER A 144 25.35 43.62 -24.74
CA SER A 144 25.76 45.02 -24.62
C SER A 144 27.22 45.22 -25.01
N PHE A 145 28.12 44.33 -24.58
CA PHE A 145 29.53 44.38 -24.97
C PHE A 145 29.73 44.15 -26.46
N PHE A 146 28.97 43.23 -27.07
CA PHE A 146 29.00 43.00 -28.51
C PHE A 146 28.53 44.22 -29.29
N LEU A 147 27.41 44.85 -28.90
CA LEU A 147 26.91 46.08 -29.53
C LEU A 147 27.90 47.25 -29.38
N MET A 148 28.51 47.40 -28.21
CA MET A 148 29.57 48.39 -27.96
C MET A 148 30.79 48.15 -28.88
N ALA A 149 31.21 46.90 -29.05
CA ALA A 149 32.32 46.55 -29.94
C ALA A 149 31.99 46.89 -31.41
N VAL A 150 30.77 46.57 -31.87
CA VAL A 150 30.31 46.93 -33.23
C VAL A 150 30.28 48.44 -33.42
N ALA A 151 29.70 49.18 -32.47
CA ALA A 151 29.67 50.64 -32.52
C ALA A 151 31.08 51.26 -32.55
N ALA A 152 32.00 50.75 -31.72
CA ALA A 152 33.39 51.19 -31.71
C ALA A 152 34.07 50.96 -33.07
N VAL A 153 33.88 49.79 -33.68
CA VAL A 153 34.38 49.48 -35.03
C VAL A 153 33.80 50.45 -36.07
N CYS A 154 32.48 50.68 -36.06
CA CYS A 154 31.84 51.62 -36.98
C CYS A 154 32.37 53.06 -36.85
N VAL A 155 32.53 53.56 -35.61
CA VAL A 155 33.07 54.90 -35.35
C VAL A 155 34.52 55.01 -35.80
N THR A 156 35.37 54.01 -35.48
CA THR A 156 36.75 53.99 -35.98
C THR A 156 36.83 53.89 -37.50
N GLY A 157 35.96 53.10 -38.14
CA GLY A 157 35.88 52.99 -39.60
C GLY A 157 35.47 54.32 -40.26
N PHE A 158 34.48 55.00 -39.69
CA PHE A 158 34.05 56.33 -40.15
C PHE A 158 35.15 57.38 -39.99
N TYR A 159 35.85 57.39 -38.85
CA TYR A 159 36.97 58.29 -38.59
C TYR A 159 38.12 58.09 -39.59
N LEU A 160 38.49 56.84 -39.86
CA LEU A 160 39.52 56.49 -40.84
C LEU A 160 39.13 56.89 -42.28
N TYR A 161 37.83 56.76 -42.62
CA TYR A 161 37.30 57.15 -43.94
C TYR A 161 37.28 58.68 -44.13
N HIS A 162 36.85 59.44 -43.12
CA HIS A 162 36.67 60.89 -43.25
C HIS A 162 37.98 61.70 -43.07
N PHE A 163 38.93 61.24 -42.25
CA PHE A 163 40.11 62.04 -41.88
C PHE A 163 41.41 61.69 -42.62
N THR A 164 41.41 60.79 -43.62
CA THR A 164 42.61 60.43 -44.43
C THR A 164 43.88 60.17 -43.59
N VAL A 165 43.71 59.46 -42.47
CA VAL A 165 44.78 59.13 -41.53
C VAL A 165 45.73 58.10 -42.16
N PRO A 166 47.07 58.17 -41.98
CA PRO A 166 48.01 57.17 -42.49
C PRO A 166 47.86 55.83 -41.73
N VAL A 167 46.95 54.99 -42.21
CA VAL A 167 46.57 53.69 -41.62
C VAL A 167 47.77 52.77 -41.33
N LYS A 168 48.84 52.87 -42.14
CA LYS A 168 50.04 52.03 -42.00
C LYS A 168 50.79 52.21 -40.67
N GLN A 169 50.75 53.38 -40.03
CA GLN A 169 51.47 53.63 -38.77
C GLN A 169 50.73 53.08 -37.54
N TYR A 170 49.40 52.97 -37.61
CA TYR A 170 48.54 52.58 -36.48
C TYR A 170 47.96 51.16 -36.61
N ALA A 171 48.29 50.45 -37.68
CA ALA A 171 47.77 49.11 -37.97
C ALA A 171 48.02 48.09 -36.83
N TRP A 172 49.19 48.15 -36.20
CA TRP A 172 49.53 47.23 -35.09
C TRP A 172 48.71 47.52 -33.82
N GLN A 173 48.37 48.78 -33.55
CA GLN A 173 47.54 49.18 -32.39
C GLN A 173 46.09 48.73 -32.58
N LEU A 174 45.54 48.89 -33.79
CA LEU A 174 44.23 48.37 -34.18
C LEU A 174 44.17 46.84 -34.06
N ALA A 175 45.22 46.13 -34.49
CA ALA A 175 45.31 44.68 -34.34
C ALA A 175 45.35 44.25 -32.86
N CYS A 176 46.15 44.91 -32.02
CA CYS A 176 46.19 44.64 -30.57
C CYS A 176 44.83 44.90 -29.90
N ALA A 177 44.16 46.01 -30.23
CA ALA A 177 42.83 46.32 -29.71
C ALA A 177 41.79 45.27 -30.13
N ALA A 178 41.82 44.82 -31.39
CA ALA A 178 40.94 43.77 -31.88
C ALA A 178 41.13 42.44 -31.14
N VAL A 179 42.38 42.03 -30.88
CA VAL A 179 42.68 40.80 -30.13
C VAL A 179 42.14 40.88 -28.71
N ILE A 180 42.30 42.02 -28.02
CA ILE A 180 41.77 42.23 -26.67
C ILE A 180 40.24 42.11 -26.65
N VAL A 181 39.54 42.76 -27.60
CA VAL A 181 38.08 42.69 -27.71
C VAL A 181 37.60 41.26 -27.97
N VAL A 182 38.28 40.52 -28.84
CA VAL A 182 37.96 39.11 -29.13
C VAL A 182 38.17 38.23 -27.89
N LEU A 183 39.26 38.41 -27.15
CA LEU A 183 39.51 37.68 -25.90
C LEU A 183 38.42 37.95 -24.85
N PHE A 184 38.02 39.22 -24.66
CA PHE A 184 36.92 39.56 -23.75
C PHE A 184 35.59 38.93 -24.19
N LEU A 185 35.28 38.94 -25.50
CA LEU A 185 34.09 38.27 -26.04
C LEU A 185 34.12 36.77 -25.77
N LEU A 186 35.28 36.11 -25.94
CA LEU A 186 35.43 34.68 -25.64
C LEU A 186 35.23 34.37 -24.16
N ILE A 187 35.78 35.20 -23.26
CA ILE A 187 35.60 35.04 -21.80
C ILE A 187 34.11 35.20 -21.42
N LEU A 188 33.44 36.23 -21.92
CA LEU A 188 32.02 36.46 -21.68
C LEU A 188 31.17 35.32 -22.25
N PHE A 189 31.50 34.83 -23.44
CA PHE A 189 30.83 33.70 -24.08
C PHE A 189 30.99 32.41 -23.27
N GLN A 190 32.20 32.09 -22.81
CA GLN A 190 32.44 30.94 -21.93
C GLN A 190 31.67 31.07 -20.61
N SER A 191 31.62 32.26 -20.01
CA SER A 191 30.90 32.52 -18.77
C SER A 191 29.37 32.35 -18.93
N HIS A 192 28.81 32.79 -20.06
CA HIS A 192 27.41 32.56 -20.42
C HIS A 192 27.14 31.07 -20.68
N LYS A 193 28.00 30.40 -21.46
CA LYS A 193 27.89 28.96 -21.74
C LYS A 193 27.89 28.14 -20.46
N LYS A 194 28.81 28.41 -19.53
CA LYS A 194 28.87 27.76 -18.21
C LYS A 194 27.57 27.93 -17.40
N ALA A 195 26.97 29.12 -17.40
CA ALA A 195 25.68 29.34 -16.73
C ALA A 195 24.52 28.60 -17.44
N SER A 196 24.57 28.50 -18.77
CA SER A 196 23.59 27.73 -19.53
C SER A 196 23.70 26.22 -19.28
N ASP A 197 24.90 25.66 -19.20
CA ASP A 197 25.12 24.24 -18.95
C ASP A 197 24.72 23.87 -17.51
N GLN A 198 24.99 24.75 -16.55
CA GLN A 198 24.52 24.61 -15.16
C GLN A 198 22.99 24.60 -15.06
N LEU A 199 22.31 25.48 -15.82
CA LEU A 199 20.84 25.50 -15.85
C LEU A 199 20.28 24.19 -16.42
N LYS A 200 20.82 23.70 -17.54
CA LYS A 200 20.39 22.43 -18.14
C LYS A 200 20.58 21.24 -17.19
N LEU A 201 21.69 21.21 -16.44
CA LEU A 201 21.95 20.15 -15.47
C LEU A 201 20.97 20.18 -14.29
N LEU A 202 20.62 21.38 -13.80
CA LEU A 202 19.60 21.55 -12.78
C LEU A 202 18.21 21.16 -13.29
N GLU A 203 17.84 21.56 -14.51
CA GLU A 203 16.59 21.16 -15.15
C GLU A 203 16.49 19.63 -15.28
N MET A 204 17.56 18.96 -15.75
CA MET A 204 17.60 17.50 -15.80
C MET A 204 17.48 16.86 -14.41
N MET A 205 18.16 17.40 -13.40
CA MET A 205 18.08 16.89 -12.03
C MET A 205 16.67 17.00 -11.43
N VAL A 206 15.95 18.10 -11.69
CA VAL A 206 14.55 18.27 -11.27
C VAL A 206 13.65 17.26 -11.97
N THR A 207 13.80 17.05 -13.28
CA THR A 207 12.97 16.05 -13.99
C THR A 207 13.16 14.64 -13.45
N HIS A 208 14.40 14.24 -13.13
CA HIS A 208 14.68 12.96 -12.51
C HIS A 208 14.05 12.85 -11.12
N LYS A 209 14.21 13.88 -10.28
CA LYS A 209 13.64 13.88 -8.93
C LYS A 209 12.11 13.93 -8.93
N GLY A 210 11.49 14.65 -9.86
CA GLY A 210 10.04 14.61 -10.05
C GLY A 210 9.53 13.23 -10.48
N HIS A 211 10.31 12.46 -11.24
CA HIS A 211 9.99 11.05 -11.51
C HIS A 211 10.12 10.19 -10.24
N THR A 212 11.18 10.39 -9.46
CA THR A 212 11.35 9.69 -8.17
C THR A 212 10.21 10.02 -7.19
N GLY A 213 9.79 11.28 -7.11
CA GLY A 213 8.68 11.73 -6.27
C GLY A 213 7.36 11.04 -6.64
N ARG A 214 7.00 11.02 -7.94
CA ARG A 214 5.80 10.30 -8.40
C ARG A 214 5.85 8.81 -8.07
N ARG A 215 7.01 8.18 -8.24
CA ARG A 215 7.16 6.76 -7.88
C ARG A 215 6.91 6.54 -6.38
N LEU A 216 7.45 7.40 -5.51
CA LEU A 216 7.21 7.32 -4.06
C LEU A 216 5.73 7.57 -3.70
N GLU A 217 5.05 8.44 -4.43
CA GLU A 217 3.60 8.66 -4.29
C GLU A 217 2.79 7.42 -4.71
N ASP A 218 3.16 6.79 -5.82
CA ASP A 218 2.55 5.55 -6.29
C ASP A 218 2.78 4.40 -5.29
N ASP A 219 4.01 4.22 -4.81
CA ASP A 219 4.34 3.21 -3.78
C ASP A 219 3.55 3.48 -2.48
N LYS A 220 3.43 4.74 -2.06
CA LYS A 220 2.62 5.12 -0.89
C LYS A 220 1.15 4.77 -1.08
N ARG A 221 0.61 4.99 -2.28
CA ARG A 221 -0.77 4.66 -2.62
C ARG A 221 -1.00 3.16 -2.57
N GLU A 222 -0.13 2.36 -3.16
CA GLU A 222 -0.21 0.90 -3.16
C GLU A 222 -0.22 0.34 -1.73
N ILE A 223 0.68 0.82 -0.86
CA ILE A 223 0.69 0.43 0.56
C ILE A 223 -0.60 0.86 1.27
N GLY A 224 -1.10 2.07 0.99
CA GLY A 224 -2.36 2.55 1.55
C GLY A 224 -3.55 1.66 1.15
N ASN A 225 -3.56 1.20 -0.09
CA ASN A 225 -4.56 0.30 -0.64
C ASN A 225 -4.54 -1.07 0.03
N ASP A 226 -3.36 -1.65 0.24
CA ASP A 226 -3.21 -2.91 0.97
C ASP A 226 -3.61 -2.77 2.45
N LEU A 227 -3.24 -1.67 3.11
CA LEU A 227 -3.66 -1.38 4.47
C LEU A 227 -5.19 -1.25 4.57
N LYS A 228 -5.85 -0.59 3.61
CA LYS A 228 -7.32 -0.52 3.54
C LYS A 228 -7.93 -1.93 3.53
N PHE A 229 -7.43 -2.81 2.66
CA PHE A 229 -7.90 -4.20 2.59
C PHE A 229 -7.78 -4.92 3.94
N TYR A 230 -6.61 -4.82 4.59
CA TYR A 230 -6.42 -5.47 5.88
C TYR A 230 -7.34 -4.89 6.94
N TYR A 231 -7.43 -3.57 7.11
CA TYR A 231 -8.30 -2.99 8.13
C TYR A 231 -9.76 -3.36 7.93
N GLU A 232 -10.26 -3.35 6.69
CA GLU A 232 -11.64 -3.76 6.37
C GLU A 232 -11.88 -5.24 6.66
N LYS A 233 -10.92 -6.12 6.32
CA LYS A 233 -10.96 -7.54 6.73
C LYS A 233 -11.04 -7.67 8.26
N PHE A 234 -10.21 -6.93 9.01
CA PHE A 234 -10.21 -7.00 10.47
C PHE A 234 -11.47 -6.43 11.11
N GLU A 235 -12.04 -5.36 10.54
CA GLU A 235 -13.26 -4.74 11.04
C GLU A 235 -14.50 -5.61 10.79
N ASN A 236 -14.70 -6.06 9.55
CA ASN A 236 -15.94 -6.71 9.15
C ASN A 236 -15.91 -8.24 9.30
N VAL A 237 -14.77 -8.88 9.07
CA VAL A 237 -14.65 -10.34 9.15
C VAL A 237 -14.31 -10.78 10.57
N PHE A 238 -13.38 -10.11 11.25
CA PHE A 238 -12.91 -10.53 12.57
C PHE A 238 -13.56 -9.79 13.75
N SER A 239 -14.33 -8.72 13.49
CA SER A 239 -14.73 -7.73 14.51
C SER A 239 -13.52 -7.05 15.18
N TYR A 240 -13.65 -5.78 15.56
CA TYR A 240 -12.54 -4.99 16.10
C TYR A 240 -11.80 -5.71 17.25
N ILE A 241 -10.49 -5.89 17.09
CA ILE A 241 -9.60 -6.47 18.11
C ILE A 241 -9.05 -5.35 19.00
N SER A 242 -9.51 -5.28 20.25
CA SER A 242 -9.06 -4.29 21.22
C SER A 242 -7.60 -4.52 21.66
N PRO A 243 -6.89 -3.49 22.15
CA PRO A 243 -5.55 -3.64 22.73
C PRO A 243 -5.46 -4.65 23.89
N GLU A 244 -6.56 -4.88 24.61
CA GLU A 244 -6.65 -5.94 25.63
C GLU A 244 -6.75 -7.32 24.99
N GLN A 245 -7.59 -7.49 23.96
CA GLN A 245 -7.68 -8.73 23.18
C GLN A 245 -6.36 -9.09 22.51
N TRP A 246 -5.53 -8.10 22.19
CA TRP A 246 -4.17 -8.31 21.71
C TRP A 246 -3.21 -8.96 22.71
N LYS A 247 -3.27 -8.51 23.96
CA LYS A 247 -2.50 -9.16 25.04
C LYS A 247 -3.02 -10.57 25.29
N LEU A 248 -4.33 -10.78 25.09
CA LEU A 248 -4.96 -12.09 25.09
C LEU A 248 -4.39 -12.95 23.95
N PHE A 249 -4.28 -12.41 22.73
CA PHE A 249 -3.83 -13.15 21.56
C PHE A 249 -2.40 -13.71 21.70
N ASP A 250 -1.44 -12.91 22.18
CA ASP A 250 -0.07 -13.41 22.44
C ASP A 250 -0.04 -14.48 23.54
N PHE A 251 -0.95 -14.39 24.50
CA PHE A 251 -1.14 -15.43 25.50
C PHE A 251 -1.77 -16.69 24.88
N CYS A 252 -2.85 -16.54 24.11
CA CYS A 252 -3.52 -17.61 23.39
C CYS A 252 -2.57 -18.37 22.48
N GLY A 253 -1.67 -17.68 21.77
CA GLY A 253 -0.65 -18.33 20.92
C GLY A 253 0.34 -19.22 21.70
N LYS A 254 0.61 -18.89 22.97
CA LYS A 254 1.46 -19.74 23.84
C LYS A 254 0.69 -20.94 24.37
N VAL A 255 -0.57 -20.73 24.73
CA VAL A 255 -1.48 -21.79 25.16
C VAL A 255 -1.71 -22.77 24.01
N SER A 256 -2.08 -22.28 22.82
CA SER A 256 -2.34 -23.07 21.63
C SER A 256 -1.13 -23.92 21.26
N ALA A 257 0.08 -23.35 21.28
CA ALA A 257 1.31 -24.08 21.03
C ALA A 257 1.48 -25.25 21.99
N ARG A 258 1.15 -25.08 23.29
CA ARG A 258 1.22 -26.18 24.28
C ARG A 258 0.13 -27.22 24.05
N LEU A 259 -1.10 -26.80 23.72
CA LEU A 259 -2.21 -27.72 23.45
C LEU A 259 -2.00 -28.57 22.20
N ARG A 260 -1.37 -28.02 21.15
CA ARG A 260 -1.03 -28.73 19.90
C ARG A 260 -0.10 -29.94 20.12
N PHE A 261 0.61 -30.02 21.26
CA PHE A 261 1.48 -31.13 21.61
C PHE A 261 0.90 -32.08 22.67
N SER A 262 -0.37 -31.93 23.05
CA SER A 262 -1.01 -32.83 24.01
C SER A 262 -1.50 -34.10 23.31
N ASP A 263 -0.90 -35.25 23.62
CA ASP A 263 -1.29 -36.56 23.07
C ASP A 263 -2.78 -36.86 23.31
N ALA A 264 -3.30 -36.51 24.49
CA ALA A 264 -4.69 -36.74 24.85
C ALA A 264 -5.67 -35.90 24.00
N ILE A 265 -5.29 -34.66 23.65
CA ILE A 265 -6.09 -33.81 22.77
C ILE A 265 -6.01 -34.36 21.34
N LEU A 266 -4.83 -34.74 20.87
CA LEU A 266 -4.60 -35.26 19.52
C LEU A 266 -5.36 -36.56 19.27
N GLU A 267 -5.36 -37.50 20.23
CA GLU A 267 -6.12 -38.75 20.13
C GLU A 267 -7.62 -38.47 20.09
N ALA A 268 -8.12 -37.64 21.02
CA ALA A 268 -9.55 -37.32 21.07
C ALA A 268 -10.03 -36.48 19.87
N SER A 269 -9.18 -35.61 19.31
CA SER A 269 -9.50 -34.85 18.11
C SER A 269 -9.55 -35.75 16.88
N ALA A 270 -8.59 -36.66 16.73
CA ALA A 270 -8.56 -37.61 15.61
C ALA A 270 -9.79 -38.53 15.64
N ASP A 271 -10.19 -39.01 16.82
CA ASP A 271 -11.38 -39.82 16.98
C ASP A 271 -12.66 -39.09 16.58
N LEU A 272 -12.79 -37.82 16.93
CA LEU A 272 -13.94 -36.98 16.57
C LEU A 272 -13.91 -36.66 15.07
N GLU A 273 -12.79 -36.19 14.55
CA GLU A 273 -12.60 -35.83 13.14
C GLU A 273 -12.93 -37.00 12.22
N GLN A 274 -12.42 -38.20 12.51
CA GLN A 274 -12.72 -39.42 11.75
C GLN A 274 -14.22 -39.75 11.73
N LEU A 275 -14.93 -39.49 12.84
CA LEU A 275 -16.38 -39.68 12.89
C LEU A 275 -17.12 -38.65 12.04
N LEU A 276 -16.68 -37.39 12.06
CA LEU A 276 -17.27 -36.32 11.25
C LEU A 276 -17.01 -36.56 9.75
N ASP A 277 -15.81 -37.00 9.38
CA ASP A 277 -15.44 -37.38 8.01
C ASP A 277 -16.28 -38.55 7.50
N LYS A 278 -16.45 -39.60 8.32
CA LYS A 278 -17.32 -40.73 8.00
C LYS A 278 -18.76 -40.28 7.74
N ASN A 279 -19.18 -39.20 8.39
CA ASN A 279 -20.48 -38.59 8.23
C ASN A 279 -20.56 -37.55 7.09
N GLN A 280 -19.51 -37.43 6.27
CA GLN A 280 -19.41 -36.49 5.14
C GLN A 280 -19.64 -35.03 5.57
N TRP A 281 -19.07 -34.65 6.72
CA TRP A 281 -19.05 -33.26 7.14
C TRP A 281 -18.05 -32.50 6.27
N LYS A 282 -18.40 -31.27 5.90
CA LYS A 282 -17.54 -30.46 5.03
C LYS A 282 -16.37 -29.86 5.81
N THR A 283 -16.61 -29.57 7.09
CA THR A 283 -15.69 -28.85 7.97
C THR A 283 -15.34 -29.68 9.21
N SER A 284 -14.96 -30.96 9.04
CA SER A 284 -14.70 -31.87 10.16
C SER A 284 -13.69 -31.31 11.17
N GLY A 285 -12.51 -30.90 10.71
CA GLY A 285 -11.45 -30.25 11.50
C GLY A 285 -11.88 -28.98 12.25
N PHE A 286 -12.88 -28.26 11.74
CA PHE A 286 -13.33 -26.98 12.31
C PHE A 286 -14.02 -27.14 13.67
N TRP A 287 -14.75 -28.23 13.87
CA TRP A 287 -15.56 -28.41 15.08
C TRP A 287 -14.74 -28.65 16.34
N MET A 288 -13.42 -28.82 16.21
CA MET A 288 -12.48 -28.86 17.32
C MET A 288 -12.32 -27.50 18.00
N TYR A 289 -12.63 -26.40 17.31
CA TYR A 289 -12.68 -25.07 17.90
C TYR A 289 -14.03 -24.79 18.56
N HIS A 290 -15.10 -25.50 18.20
CA HIS A 290 -16.44 -25.26 18.77
C HIS A 290 -17.12 -26.56 19.23
N PRO A 291 -16.48 -27.39 20.07
CA PRO A 291 -16.97 -28.74 20.36
C PRO A 291 -18.29 -28.76 21.14
N LYS A 292 -18.55 -27.71 21.94
CA LYS A 292 -19.80 -27.58 22.71
C LYS A 292 -21.04 -27.49 21.83
N VAL A 293 -20.91 -26.90 20.64
CA VAL A 293 -21.99 -26.74 19.66
C VAL A 293 -22.56 -28.10 19.22
N LEU A 294 -21.72 -29.14 19.24
CA LEU A 294 -22.13 -30.49 18.82
C LEU A 294 -23.05 -31.18 19.84
N TYR A 295 -23.01 -30.82 21.12
CA TYR A 295 -23.76 -31.54 22.17
C TYR A 295 -24.62 -30.67 23.10
N ASP A 296 -24.46 -29.35 23.06
CA ASP A 296 -25.25 -28.40 23.83
C ASP A 296 -26.17 -27.60 22.90
N LEU A 297 -27.48 -27.78 23.07
CA LEU A 297 -28.51 -27.14 22.24
C LEU A 297 -28.55 -25.63 22.40
N ILE A 298 -28.22 -25.10 23.58
CA ILE A 298 -28.19 -23.65 23.82
C ILE A 298 -27.00 -23.06 23.08
N LYS A 299 -25.81 -23.65 23.29
CA LYS A 299 -24.58 -23.21 22.59
C LYS A 299 -24.71 -23.32 21.07
N ARG A 300 -25.38 -24.36 20.57
CA ARG A 300 -25.67 -24.50 19.14
C ARG A 300 -26.54 -23.38 18.60
N ARG A 301 -27.60 -23.01 19.33
CA ARG A 301 -28.49 -21.92 18.92
C ARG A 301 -27.74 -20.59 18.91
N ASP A 302 -26.97 -20.31 19.94
CA ASP A 302 -26.20 -19.07 20.06
C ASP A 302 -25.17 -18.96 18.93
N TYR A 303 -24.46 -20.06 18.64
CA TYR A 303 -23.50 -20.14 17.54
C TYR A 303 -24.16 -19.96 16.17
N LEU A 304 -25.31 -20.60 15.91
CA LEU A 304 -26.06 -20.39 14.68
C LEU A 304 -26.52 -18.94 14.51
N ASN A 305 -26.92 -18.28 15.60
CA ASN A 305 -27.28 -16.85 15.54
C ASN A 305 -26.07 -15.99 15.19
N ALA A 306 -24.90 -16.25 15.81
CA ALA A 306 -23.66 -15.55 15.50
C ALA A 306 -23.24 -15.74 14.03
N LEU A 307 -23.32 -16.97 13.51
CA LEU A 307 -23.04 -17.27 12.10
C LEU A 307 -23.96 -16.52 11.15
N ASN A 308 -25.27 -16.50 11.42
CA ASN A 308 -26.22 -15.77 10.59
C ASN A 308 -25.97 -14.26 10.64
N GLN A 309 -25.70 -13.68 11.83
CA GLN A 309 -25.37 -12.27 11.95
C GLN A 309 -24.12 -11.91 11.15
N ARG A 310 -23.10 -12.77 11.21
CA ARG A 310 -21.84 -12.58 10.47
C ARG A 310 -22.03 -12.71 8.98
N LYS A 311 -22.84 -13.68 8.55
CA LYS A 311 -23.26 -13.83 7.16
C LYS A 311 -23.96 -12.57 6.65
N ASP A 312 -24.90 -12.02 7.43
CA ASP A 312 -25.61 -10.79 7.08
C ASP A 312 -24.67 -9.59 6.91
N ILE A 313 -23.64 -9.47 7.76
CA ILE A 313 -22.61 -8.42 7.62
C ILE A 313 -21.82 -8.63 6.33
N CYS A 314 -21.29 -9.84 6.11
CA CYS A 314 -20.50 -10.16 4.93
C CYS A 314 -21.29 -9.99 3.63
N SER A 315 -22.57 -10.39 3.61
CA SER A 315 -23.45 -10.20 2.45
C SER A 315 -23.75 -8.73 2.16
N LYS A 316 -23.88 -7.88 3.18
CA LYS A 316 -24.06 -6.43 2.98
C LYS A 316 -22.82 -5.78 2.39
N GLU A 317 -21.65 -6.11 2.92
CA GLU A 317 -20.39 -5.56 2.39
C GLU A 317 -20.07 -6.11 1.00
N LEU A 318 -20.36 -7.38 0.72
CA LEU A 318 -20.26 -7.95 -0.63
C LEU A 318 -21.05 -7.13 -1.66
N ILE A 319 -22.34 -6.90 -1.41
CA ILE A 319 -23.20 -6.10 -2.29
C ILE A 319 -22.64 -4.68 -2.46
N ARG A 320 -22.13 -4.08 -1.38
CA ARG A 320 -21.54 -2.74 -1.43
C ARG A 320 -20.32 -2.69 -2.36
N HIS A 321 -19.41 -3.65 -2.27
CA HIS A 321 -18.21 -3.70 -3.13
C HIS A 321 -18.56 -4.07 -4.58
N GLU A 322 -19.53 -4.95 -4.81
CA GLU A 322 -20.06 -5.22 -6.15
C GLU A 322 -20.63 -3.96 -6.81
N GLN A 323 -21.42 -3.16 -6.07
CA GLN A 323 -21.95 -1.89 -6.56
C GLN A 323 -20.87 -0.86 -6.86
N ILE A 324 -19.79 -0.83 -6.08
CA ILE A 324 -18.63 0.02 -6.36
C ILE A 324 -17.98 -0.41 -7.68
N LEU A 325 -17.77 -1.70 -7.88
CA LEU A 325 -17.21 -2.24 -9.12
C LEU A 325 -18.08 -1.94 -10.34
N GLU A 326 -19.41 -2.09 -10.22
CA GLU A 326 -20.37 -1.73 -11.27
C GLU A 326 -20.33 -0.23 -11.59
N GLY A 327 -20.30 0.63 -10.56
CA GLY A 327 -20.24 2.08 -10.71
C GLY A 327 -18.93 2.58 -11.32
N ILE A 328 -17.80 1.94 -11.02
CA ILE A 328 -16.51 2.23 -11.67
C ILE A 328 -16.57 1.82 -13.14
N GLY A 329 -17.18 0.68 -13.46
CA GLY A 329 -17.36 0.19 -14.83
C GLY A 329 -18.17 1.16 -15.71
N GLU A 330 -19.28 1.70 -15.19
CA GLU A 330 -20.12 2.68 -15.92
C GLU A 330 -19.38 4.01 -16.19
N GLN A 331 -18.48 4.43 -15.30
CA GLN A 331 -17.67 5.64 -15.50
C GLN A 331 -16.59 5.45 -16.58
N THR A 332 -15.94 4.28 -16.61
CA THR A 332 -14.94 3.95 -17.65
C THR A 332 -15.58 3.87 -19.04
N ASP A 333 -16.79 3.31 -19.17
CA ASP A 333 -17.48 3.22 -20.46
C ASP A 333 -17.97 4.59 -20.98
N SER A 334 -18.32 5.50 -20.08
CA SER A 334 -18.73 6.87 -20.42
C SER A 334 -17.56 7.74 -20.91
N GLU A 335 -16.37 7.62 -20.30
CA GLU A 335 -15.18 8.40 -20.71
C GLU A 335 -14.57 7.95 -22.04
N THR A 336 -14.92 6.76 -22.53
CA THR A 336 -14.40 6.24 -23.82
C THR A 336 -15.20 6.73 -25.04
N ILE A 337 -16.32 7.44 -24.84
CA ILE A 337 -17.23 7.90 -25.90
C ILE A 337 -17.02 9.38 -26.30
N GLU A 338 -16.15 10.14 -25.62
CA GLU A 338 -15.71 11.50 -26.03
C GLU A 338 -14.29 11.54 -26.64
#